data_AF-A0A961MNA5-F1
#
_entry.id   AF-A0A961MNA5-F1
#
_cell.length_a   1.000
_cell.length_b   1.000
_cell.length_c   1.000
_cell.angle_alpha   90.00
_cell.angle_beta   90.00
_cell.angle_gamma   90.00
#
_symmetry.space_group_name_H-M   'P 1'
#
loop_
_entity.id
_entity.type
_entity.pdbx_description
1 polymer ?
#
loop_
_entity_poly.entity_id
_entity_poly.type
_entity_poly.pdbx_seq_one_letter_code
_entity_poly.pdbx_strand_id
1 'polypeptide(L)'
;QTRAFIHIQDSVRCIELALKDAPKRGDRVRIFNQMTETHRVRDLAELVAEMTGAHIAWLPNPRKEAAENELVVRNDQFLALGLDPITLREGLLAEVVDVARRYSYRVDRSRIPSVSAWTREIANLVEHDPEHRGLRSA
;
A
#
# COMPACT_ATOMS: atom_id res chain seq x y z
N GLN A 1 -2.45 7.95 8.10
CA GLN A 1 -2.10 6.59 8.57
C GLN A 1 -0.71 6.22 8.11
N THR A 2 0.08 5.58 8.99
CA THR A 2 1.38 4.97 8.66
C THR A 2 1.20 3.48 8.44
N ARG A 3 1.73 2.95 7.34
CA ARG A 3 1.59 1.55 6.93
C ARG A 3 2.95 0.97 6.55
N ALA A 4 3.11 -0.33 6.75
CA ALA A 4 4.28 -1.09 6.32
C ALA A 4 4.11 -1.53 4.86
N PHE A 5 5.19 -1.43 4.09
CA PHE A 5 5.25 -1.78 2.68
C PHE A 5 6.37 -2.79 2.43
N ILE A 6 6.21 -3.53 1.33
CA ILE A 6 7.20 -4.47 0.82
C ILE A 6 7.05 -4.57 -0.69
N HIS A 7 8.15 -4.63 -1.42
CA HIS A 7 8.12 -4.91 -2.83
C HIS A 7 7.74 -6.38 -3.09
N ILE A 8 6.98 -6.65 -4.14
CA ILE A 8 6.49 -8.02 -4.41
C ILE A 8 7.63 -9.03 -4.61
N GLN A 9 8.76 -8.60 -5.18
CA GLN A 9 9.94 -9.46 -5.31
C GLN A 9 10.55 -9.81 -3.95
N ASP A 10 10.56 -8.87 -3.00
CA ASP A 10 11.05 -9.13 -1.65
C ASP A 10 10.11 -10.03 -0.87
N SER A 11 8.79 -9.95 -1.11
CA SER A 11 7.86 -10.93 -0.55
C SER A 11 8.23 -12.36 -0.94
N VAL A 12 8.61 -12.58 -2.21
CA VAL A 12 9.06 -13.91 -2.69
C VAL A 12 10.42 -14.29 -2.09
N ARG A 13 11.39 -13.36 -2.05
CA ARG A 13 12.71 -13.59 -1.42
C ARG A 13 12.59 -13.93 0.05
N CYS A 14 11.74 -13.25 0.81
CA CYS A 14 11.47 -13.56 2.21
C CYS A 14 10.97 -15.00 2.41
N ILE A 15 10.11 -15.50 1.52
CA ILE A 15 9.65 -16.89 1.56
C ILE A 15 10.82 -17.84 1.29
N GLU A 16 11.62 -17.56 0.26
CA GLU A 16 12.82 -18.34 -0.06
C GLU A 16 13.80 -18.40 1.14
N LEU A 17 14.09 -17.25 1.76
CA LEU A 17 14.98 -17.15 2.91
C LEU A 17 14.44 -17.95 4.11
N ALA A 18 13.14 -17.85 4.39
CA ALA A 18 12.50 -18.59 5.47
C ALA A 18 12.56 -20.12 5.25
N LEU A 19 12.48 -20.58 4.00
CA LEU A 19 12.62 -22.00 3.63
C LEU A 19 14.07 -22.49 3.74
N LYS A 20 15.05 -21.68 3.32
CA LYS A 20 16.47 -22.03 3.38
C LYS A 20 16.97 -22.16 4.81
N ASP A 21 16.44 -21.34 5.72
CA ASP A 21 16.80 -21.37 7.14
C ASP A 21 15.73 -22.08 7.98
N ALA A 22 15.17 -23.22 7.52
CA ALA A 22 14.07 -23.88 8.21
C ALA A 22 14.42 -24.31 9.67
N PRO A 23 13.49 -24.14 10.64
CA PRO A 23 13.74 -24.54 12.02
C PRO A 23 13.79 -26.08 12.12
N LYS A 24 14.59 -26.60 13.06
CA LYS A 24 14.68 -28.03 13.34
C LYS A 24 13.47 -28.49 14.15
N ARG A 25 13.22 -29.79 14.13
CA ARG A 25 12.15 -30.39 14.94
C ARG A 25 12.41 -30.11 16.42
N GLY A 26 11.44 -29.50 17.09
CA GLY A 26 11.53 -29.12 18.51
C GLY A 26 11.95 -27.67 18.73
N ASP A 27 12.39 -26.96 17.69
CA ASP A 27 12.65 -25.52 17.78
C ASP A 27 11.35 -24.73 17.99
N ARG A 28 11.48 -23.55 18.60
CA ARG A 28 10.35 -22.63 18.77
C ARG A 28 9.88 -22.09 17.42
N VAL A 29 8.58 -21.84 17.33
CA VAL A 29 8.00 -21.10 16.20
C VAL A 29 8.67 -19.73 16.10
N ARG A 30 9.14 -19.40 14.89
CA ARG A 30 9.69 -18.09 14.57
C ARG A 30 8.62 -17.26 13.90
N ILE A 31 8.49 -16.01 14.35
CA ILE A 31 7.55 -15.02 13.83
C ILE A 31 8.41 -13.92 13.23
N PHE A 32 8.11 -13.53 11.99
CA PHE A 32 8.84 -12.52 11.25
C PHE A 32 7.90 -11.38 10.85
N ASN A 33 8.39 -10.15 10.86
CA ASN A 33 7.70 -9.02 10.26
C ASN A 33 8.14 -8.90 8.79
N GLN A 34 7.30 -9.34 7.86
CA GLN A 34 7.57 -9.28 6.43
C GLN A 34 7.26 -7.89 5.87
N MET A 35 8.20 -6.97 6.02
CA MET A 35 8.15 -5.61 5.49
C MET A 35 9.54 -5.03 5.29
N THR A 36 9.67 -3.98 4.49
CA THR A 36 10.95 -3.32 4.18
C THR A 36 10.98 -1.86 4.63
N GLU A 37 9.86 -1.16 4.56
CA GLU A 37 9.78 0.27 4.92
C GLU A 37 8.37 0.67 5.37
N THR A 38 8.27 1.76 6.14
CA THR A 38 6.98 2.35 6.51
C THR A 38 6.79 3.70 5.81
N HIS A 39 5.56 3.94 5.36
CA HIS A 39 5.17 5.20 4.74
C HIS A 39 3.84 5.69 5.27
N ARG A 40 3.66 7.01 5.28
CA ARG A 40 2.35 7.61 5.50
C ARG A 40 1.59 7.62 4.18
N VAL A 41 0.32 7.24 4.22
CA VAL A 41 -0.55 7.20 3.03
C VAL A 41 -0.62 8.56 2.33
N ARG A 42 -0.61 9.67 3.09
CA ARG A 42 -0.61 11.02 2.52
C ARG A 42 0.67 11.34 1.75
N ASP A 43 1.83 10.98 2.30
CA ASP A 43 3.13 11.24 1.68
C ASP A 43 3.26 10.44 0.36
N LEU A 44 2.72 9.22 0.33
CA LEU A 44 2.64 8.42 -0.91
C LEU A 44 1.72 9.06 -1.95
N ALA A 45 0.58 9.60 -1.53
CA ALA A 45 -0.34 10.28 -2.44
C ALA A 45 0.29 11.54 -3.04
N GLU A 46 0.99 12.33 -2.24
CA GLU A 46 1.74 13.51 -2.67
C GLU A 46 2.84 13.14 -3.67
N LEU A 47 3.62 12.11 -3.38
CA LEU A 47 4.67 11.61 -4.28
C LEU A 47 4.10 11.15 -5.63
N VAL A 48 3.01 10.39 -5.64
CA VAL A 48 2.34 9.97 -6.89
C VAL A 48 1.75 11.16 -7.64
N ALA A 49 1.16 12.13 -6.94
CA ALA A 49 0.61 13.34 -7.55
C ALA A 49 1.70 14.18 -8.24
N GLU A 50 2.86 14.36 -7.60
CA GLU A 50 4.01 15.07 -8.16
C GLU A 50 4.51 14.40 -9.47
N MET A 51 4.61 13.07 -9.48
CA MET A 51 5.07 12.31 -10.66
C MET A 51 4.06 12.26 -11.82
N THR A 52 2.76 12.39 -11.51
CA THR A 52 1.68 12.17 -12.50
C THR A 52 0.94 13.42 -12.92
N GLY A 53 1.01 14.49 -12.12
CA GLY A 53 0.17 15.68 -12.27
C GLY A 53 -1.29 15.44 -11.85
N ALA A 54 -1.61 14.32 -11.19
CA ALA A 54 -2.96 14.01 -10.75
C ALA A 54 -3.38 14.86 -9.55
N HIS A 55 -4.69 15.11 -9.44
CA HIS A 55 -5.27 15.76 -8.26
C HIS A 55 -5.59 14.74 -7.17
N ILE A 56 -5.23 15.08 -5.93
CA ILE A 56 -5.56 14.24 -4.76
C ILE A 56 -6.98 14.55 -4.31
N ALA A 57 -7.82 13.51 -4.27
CA ALA A 57 -9.14 13.58 -3.66
C ALA A 57 -9.06 13.15 -2.18
N TRP A 58 -9.39 14.06 -1.26
CA TRP A 58 -9.43 13.79 0.17
C TRP A 58 -10.82 13.28 0.57
N LEU A 59 -10.94 11.97 0.80
CA LEU A 59 -12.21 11.31 1.05
C LEU A 59 -12.37 10.92 2.53
N PRO A 60 -13.61 10.88 3.05
CA PRO A 60 -13.90 10.31 4.36
C PRO A 60 -13.42 8.87 4.46
N ASN A 61 -12.75 8.52 5.56
CA ASN A 61 -12.23 7.16 5.75
C ASN A 61 -13.40 6.18 5.97
N PRO A 62 -13.60 5.18 5.10
CA PRO A 62 -14.68 4.20 5.25
C PRO A 62 -14.44 3.20 6.40
N ARG A 63 -13.26 3.23 7.04
CA ARG A 63 -12.83 2.29 8.07
C ARG A 63 -12.83 2.93 9.45
N LYS A 64 -13.13 2.13 10.49
CA LYS A 64 -13.02 2.54 11.89
C LYS A 64 -11.62 2.29 12.41
N GLU A 65 -10.70 3.18 12.06
CA GLU A 65 -9.29 3.12 12.46
C GLU A 65 -8.75 4.54 12.69
N ALA A 66 -7.64 4.66 13.44
CA ALA A 66 -7.03 5.96 13.69
C ALA A 66 -6.53 6.59 12.38
N ALA A 67 -6.89 7.85 12.13
CA ALA A 67 -6.44 8.59 10.95
C ALA A 67 -4.92 8.83 10.97
N GLU A 68 -4.36 8.98 12.17
CA GLU A 68 -2.93 9.09 12.42
C GLU A 68 -2.48 8.02 13.41
N ASN A 69 -1.33 7.41 13.13
CA ASN A 69 -0.75 6.39 13.98
C ASN A 69 0.76 6.38 13.80
N GLU A 70 1.47 6.11 14.90
CA GLU A 70 2.88 5.72 14.85
C GLU A 70 2.93 4.20 14.63
N LEU A 71 3.80 3.77 13.72
CA LEU A 71 4.04 2.36 13.46
C LEU A 71 5.55 2.13 13.45
N VAL A 72 6.06 1.67 14.59
CA VAL A 72 7.44 1.20 14.72
C VAL A 72 7.44 -0.31 14.52
N VAL A 73 7.96 -0.74 13.38
CA VAL A 73 8.10 -2.16 13.03
C VAL A 73 9.56 -2.41 12.65
N ARG A 74 10.07 -3.57 13.07
CA ARG A 74 11.45 -4.01 12.81
C ARG A 74 11.43 -5.27 11.99
N ASN A 75 12.22 -5.32 10.93
CA ASN A 75 12.40 -6.48 10.04
C ASN A 75 13.80 -7.11 10.18
N ASP A 76 14.51 -6.81 11.27
CA ASP A 76 15.89 -7.21 11.56
C ASP A 76 16.17 -8.70 11.31
N GLN A 77 15.19 -9.57 11.55
CA GLN A 77 15.33 -11.00 11.32
C GLN A 77 15.49 -11.35 9.84
N PHE A 78 14.75 -10.71 8.92
CA PHE A 78 14.94 -10.96 7.49
C PHE A 78 16.24 -10.34 6.98
N LEU A 79 16.62 -9.17 7.49
CA LEU A 79 17.92 -8.57 7.20
C LEU A 79 19.07 -9.49 7.64
N ALA A 80 18.96 -10.09 8.83
CA ALA A 80 19.93 -11.07 9.34
C ALA A 80 19.99 -12.36 8.50
N LEU A 81 18.89 -12.74 7.84
CA LEU A 81 18.87 -13.85 6.88
C LEU A 81 19.45 -13.48 5.50
N GLY A 82 19.84 -12.22 5.30
CA GLY A 82 20.43 -11.74 4.05
C GLY A 82 19.44 -11.15 3.06
N LEU A 83 18.25 -10.72 3.52
CA LEU A 83 17.38 -9.90 2.67
C LEU A 83 18.08 -8.57 2.37
N ASP A 84 18.19 -8.26 1.07
CA ASP A 84 18.60 -6.95 0.55
C ASP A 84 17.35 -6.23 0.01
N PRO A 85 16.74 -5.29 0.78
CA PRO A 85 15.44 -4.73 0.46
C PRO A 85 15.44 -3.83 -0.77
N ILE A 86 14.47 -4.03 -1.65
CA ILE A 86 14.09 -3.06 -2.68
C ILE A 86 13.19 -2.02 -2.01
N THR A 87 13.68 -0.78 -1.97
CA THR A 87 12.93 0.33 -1.39
C THR A 87 12.21 1.15 -2.46
N LEU A 88 11.22 1.93 -2.04
CA LEU A 88 10.44 2.82 -2.90
C LEU A 88 11.30 3.85 -3.67
N ARG A 89 12.51 4.15 -3.18
CA ARG A 89 13.37 5.25 -3.66
C ARG A 89 14.13 4.96 -4.96
N GLU A 90 14.01 3.77 -5.55
CA GLU A 90 14.86 3.35 -6.68
C GLU A 90 14.10 3.17 -8.00
N GLY A 91 13.55 4.25 -8.59
CA GLY A 91 12.91 4.19 -9.91
C GLY A 91 11.64 3.32 -10.02
N LEU A 92 11.33 2.54 -8.99
CA LEU A 92 10.22 1.60 -8.90
C LEU A 92 8.88 2.30 -9.14
N LEU A 93 8.68 3.46 -8.52
CA LEU A 93 7.46 4.23 -8.72
C LEU A 93 7.29 4.69 -10.16
N ALA A 94 8.39 5.02 -10.86
CA ALA A 94 8.31 5.45 -12.25
C ALA A 94 7.86 4.28 -13.14
N GLU A 95 8.43 3.09 -12.94
CA GLU A 95 8.01 1.87 -13.64
C GLU A 95 6.52 1.57 -13.40
N VAL A 96 6.08 1.60 -12.13
CA VAL A 96 4.67 1.35 -11.77
C VAL A 96 3.74 2.36 -12.46
N VAL A 97 4.11 3.64 -12.47
CA VAL A 97 3.33 4.71 -13.13
C VAL A 97 3.29 4.48 -14.64
N ASP A 98 4.40 4.11 -15.28
CA ASP A 98 4.46 3.88 -16.72
C ASP A 98 3.61 2.67 -17.13
N VAL A 99 3.65 1.58 -16.36
CA VAL A 99 2.77 0.42 -16.55
C VAL A 99 1.30 0.83 -16.38
N ALA A 100 0.97 1.57 -15.33
CA ALA A 100 -0.40 2.05 -15.10
C ALA A 100 -0.91 2.94 -16.24
N ARG A 101 -0.07 3.86 -16.75
CA ARG A 101 -0.38 4.71 -17.91
C ARG A 101 -0.63 3.87 -19.16
N ARG A 102 0.27 2.93 -19.46
CA ARG A 102 0.18 2.05 -20.64
C ARG A 102 -1.13 1.26 -20.69
N TYR A 103 -1.63 0.81 -19.54
CA TYR A 103 -2.86 0.01 -19.45
C TYR A 103 -4.08 0.78 -18.94
N SER A 104 -4.00 2.11 -18.87
CA SER A 104 -5.06 2.98 -18.33
C SER A 104 -6.42 2.81 -19.02
N TYR A 105 -6.42 2.44 -20.30
CA TYR A 105 -7.64 2.15 -21.08
C TYR A 105 -8.48 0.98 -20.53
N ARG A 106 -7.89 0.13 -19.68
CA ARG A 106 -8.57 -1.02 -19.06
C ARG A 106 -9.23 -0.68 -17.72
N VAL A 107 -9.04 0.54 -17.23
CA VAL A 107 -9.50 0.93 -15.89
C VAL A 107 -10.99 1.19 -15.90
N ASP A 108 -11.74 0.38 -15.16
CA ASP A 108 -13.10 0.70 -14.76
C ASP A 108 -13.07 1.63 -13.54
N ARG A 109 -13.23 2.93 -13.80
CA ARG A 109 -13.16 3.96 -12.76
C ARG A 109 -14.29 3.87 -11.73
N SER A 110 -15.39 3.19 -12.02
CA SER A 110 -16.47 2.96 -11.04
C SER A 110 -16.02 2.08 -9.87
N ARG A 111 -14.91 1.36 -10.01
CA ARG A 111 -14.35 0.45 -9.00
C ARG A 111 -13.29 1.07 -8.11
N ILE A 112 -12.87 2.31 -8.38
CA ILE A 112 -11.82 3.00 -7.62
C ILE A 112 -12.35 3.51 -6.26
N PRO A 113 -13.52 4.17 -6.16
CA PRO A 113 -14.01 4.69 -4.88
C PRO A 113 -14.30 3.56 -3.88
N SER A 114 -13.80 3.71 -2.65
CA SER A 114 -14.03 2.74 -1.59
C SER A 114 -15.39 2.97 -0.92
N VAL A 115 -16.42 2.30 -1.43
CA VAL A 115 -17.81 2.49 -0.96
C VAL A 115 -18.26 1.56 0.17
N SER A 116 -17.38 0.66 0.61
CA SER A 116 -17.68 -0.31 1.68
C SER A 116 -17.28 0.24 3.05
N ALA A 117 -18.26 0.77 3.79
CA ALA A 117 -18.05 1.26 5.14
C ALA A 117 -18.08 0.15 6.20
N TRP A 118 -17.26 0.30 7.25
CA TRP A 118 -17.24 -0.63 8.38
C TRP A 118 -18.47 -0.53 9.30
N THR A 119 -19.11 0.64 9.36
CA THR A 119 -20.32 0.85 10.17
C THR A 119 -21.38 1.60 9.39
N ARG A 120 -22.62 1.54 9.86
CA ARG A 120 -23.75 2.26 9.24
C ARG A 120 -23.58 3.77 9.32
N GLU A 121 -23.01 4.27 10.40
CA GLU A 121 -22.75 5.70 10.57
C GLU A 121 -21.73 6.20 9.53
N ILE A 122 -20.66 5.42 9.31
CA ILE A 122 -19.63 5.76 8.31
C ILE A 122 -20.20 5.64 6.89
N ALA A 123 -21.12 4.69 6.64
CA ALA A 123 -21.74 4.52 5.33
C ALA A 123 -22.43 5.80 4.82
N ASN A 124 -22.97 6.62 5.73
CA ASN A 124 -23.61 7.89 5.38
C ASN A 124 -22.61 8.99 4.97
N LEU A 125 -21.31 8.80 5.23
CA LEU A 125 -20.25 9.76 4.94
C LEU A 125 -19.45 9.39 3.69
N VAL A 126 -19.66 8.19 3.14
CA VAL A 126 -18.91 7.71 1.97
C VAL A 126 -19.30 8.49 0.71
N GLU A 127 -18.30 8.97 -0.02
CA GLU A 127 -18.49 9.57 -1.34
C GLU A 127 -18.49 8.49 -2.43
N HIS A 128 -19.52 8.50 -3.29
CA HIS A 128 -19.73 7.52 -4.36
C HIS A 128 -19.26 8.02 -5.74
N ASP A 129 -19.18 9.33 -5.96
CA ASP A 129 -18.68 9.96 -7.19
C ASP A 129 -17.59 11.02 -6.88
N PRO A 130 -16.40 10.58 -6.43
CA PRO A 130 -15.32 11.50 -6.08
C PRO A 130 -14.70 12.20 -7.30
N GLU A 131 -14.99 11.74 -8.52
CA GLU A 131 -14.58 12.42 -9.76
C GLU A 131 -15.65 13.41 -10.27
N HIS A 132 -16.79 13.53 -9.59
CA HIS A 132 -17.94 14.38 -9.97
C HIS A 132 -18.35 14.23 -11.44
N ARG A 133 -18.31 13.00 -11.97
CA ARG A 133 -18.64 12.71 -13.37
C ARG A 133 -20.09 13.02 -13.71
N GLY A 134 -21.00 12.84 -12.74
CA GLY A 134 -22.43 13.12 -12.93
C GLY A 134 -22.76 14.61 -13.11
N LEU A 135 -21.86 15.51 -12.71
CA LEU A 135 -22.04 16.97 -12.77
C LEU A 135 -21.42 17.61 -14.01
N ARG A 136 -21.04 16.81 -15.03
CA ARG A 136 -20.68 17.35 -16.35
C ARG A 136 -21.93 17.88 -17.05
N SER A 137 -22.32 19.11 -16.68
CA SER A 137 -23.20 19.97 -17.47
C SER A 137 -22.55 20.25 -18.82
N ALA A 138 -23.33 20.04 -19.90
CA ALA A 138 -23.17 20.44 -21.31
C ALA A 138 -21.79 20.91 -21.80
#